data_AF-A0A397HLB9-F1
#
_entry.id   AF-A0A397HLB9-F1
#
_cell.length_a   1.000
_cell.length_b   1.000
_cell.length_c   1.000
_cell.angle_alpha   90.00
_cell.angle_beta   90.00
_cell.angle_gamma   90.00
#
_symmetry.space_group_name_H-M   'P 1'
#
loop_
_entity.id
_entity.type
_entity.pdbx_description
1 polymer ?
#
loop_
_entity_poly.entity_id
_entity_poly.type
_entity_poly.pdbx_seq_one_letter_code
_entity_poly.pdbx_strand_id
1 'polypeptide(L)'
;MQEYFYNNAGQDVSLENIPNYFWSLPSINVYSATVPDRMHHLDLGLFHYQIEFTQALLQKQDSSLVNKIDNRLSKIPRFQKFQMFTNGLQSISRMTAKEYRILMKVMVFVVDNLYKENENNVENFVENKKLSEVYAKWNKMYMMSRSEIFTESDLENFRKDTFEWAKLFVEIFKPYSRSKLKFPKFHSWIYHIFESIRQFGIINGYTTETYESLHKDFVKIPYRMSNKKNVEDQIMKTLKRQDIINVINKKQKKKKPTKLLNFSSKLFETKLTEANIYFCEKMNDPNINDNMIKGFNQFLECFDDFLDNILEVKNIKECDIIIYGTATLENGSIIRAKNKFHDKPWFSNIAISMDSNESSDYQSDEGLCYGKILLMAKIEIEEKPPLNLALVQWYNFKFEKNSYLYNCPLLKLVELYNLIPIETIDNIVHIIPRFDEDNEYFVNKYIS
;
A
#
# COMPACT_ATOMS: atom_id res chain seq x y z
N MET A 1 35.31 -14.59 3.56
CA MET A 1 35.43 -14.16 4.98
C MET A 1 36.75 -14.59 5.59
N GLN A 2 37.13 -15.88 5.50
CA GLN A 2 38.38 -16.39 6.05
C GLN A 2 39.63 -15.67 5.50
N GLU A 3 39.66 -15.38 4.20
CA GLU A 3 40.74 -14.60 3.57
C GLU A 3 40.84 -13.17 4.14
N TYR A 4 39.72 -12.46 4.26
CA TYR A 4 39.67 -11.15 4.91
C TYR A 4 40.13 -11.19 6.37
N PHE A 5 39.88 -12.30 7.08
CA PHE A 5 40.35 -12.46 8.45
C PHE A 5 41.87 -12.61 8.53
N TYR A 6 42.45 -13.52 7.74
CA TYR A 6 43.90 -13.73 7.71
C TYR A 6 44.66 -12.50 7.19
N ASN A 7 44.04 -11.70 6.32
CA ASN A 7 44.61 -10.46 5.82
C ASN A 7 44.35 -9.25 6.73
N ASN A 8 43.75 -9.42 7.92
CA ASN A 8 43.32 -8.32 8.82
C ASN A 8 42.45 -7.25 8.11
N ALA A 9 41.76 -7.61 7.03
CA ALA A 9 40.99 -6.73 6.17
C ALA A 9 39.46 -6.82 6.42
N GLY A 10 39.03 -7.47 7.51
CA GLY A 10 37.62 -7.62 7.86
C GLY A 10 36.87 -6.29 7.96
N GLN A 11 37.53 -5.24 8.44
CA GLN A 11 36.92 -3.91 8.59
C GLN A 11 36.54 -3.26 7.25
N ASP A 12 37.17 -3.64 6.14
CA ASP A 12 36.88 -3.10 4.81
C ASP A 12 35.54 -3.60 4.27
N VAL A 13 35.13 -4.78 4.71
CA VAL A 13 33.88 -5.44 4.34
C VAL A 13 32.86 -5.47 5.48
N SER A 14 33.07 -4.66 6.53
CA SER A 14 32.17 -4.56 7.69
C SER A 14 32.04 -5.85 8.51
N LEU A 15 33.13 -6.60 8.62
CA LEU A 15 33.25 -7.80 9.43
C LEU A 15 34.13 -7.53 10.64
N GLU A 16 33.75 -8.09 11.79
CA GLU A 16 34.61 -8.11 12.97
C GLU A 16 35.66 -9.22 12.81
N ASN A 17 36.90 -8.91 13.17
CA ASN A 17 38.02 -9.83 12.99
C ASN A 17 38.11 -10.83 14.15
N ILE A 18 37.10 -11.69 14.25
CA ILE A 18 36.97 -12.68 15.33
C ILE A 18 37.35 -14.07 14.78
N PRO A 19 38.24 -14.82 15.47
CA PRO A 19 38.55 -16.20 15.09
C PRO A 19 37.29 -17.05 15.06
N ASN A 20 37.03 -17.71 13.94
CA ASN A 20 35.85 -18.56 13.78
C ASN A 20 36.24 -20.04 13.94
N TYR A 21 35.81 -20.65 15.05
CA TYR A 21 36.05 -22.08 15.34
C TYR A 21 35.54 -23.00 14.23
N PHE A 22 34.45 -22.64 13.55
CA PHE A 22 33.90 -23.49 12.50
C PHE A 22 34.81 -23.64 11.28
N TRP A 23 35.83 -22.78 11.09
CA TRP A 23 36.83 -22.97 10.05
C TRP A 23 37.75 -24.18 10.27
N SER A 24 37.86 -24.67 11.51
CA SER A 24 38.65 -25.87 11.79
C SER A 24 37.86 -27.16 11.58
N LEU A 25 36.56 -27.09 11.30
CA LEU A 25 35.73 -28.28 11.05
C LEU A 25 35.81 -28.66 9.56
N PRO A 26 36.27 -29.87 9.22
CA PRO A 26 36.32 -30.31 7.83
C PRO A 26 34.91 -30.46 7.27
N SER A 27 34.76 -30.19 5.97
CA SER A 27 33.52 -30.43 5.21
C SER A 27 32.28 -29.63 5.64
N ILE A 28 32.45 -28.58 6.47
CA ILE A 28 31.36 -27.68 6.85
C ILE A 28 31.62 -26.29 6.28
N ASN A 29 30.69 -25.79 5.47
CA ASN A 29 30.60 -24.36 5.17
C ASN A 29 29.67 -23.71 6.18
N VAL A 30 30.21 -23.15 7.27
CA VAL A 30 29.39 -22.48 8.31
C VAL A 30 28.53 -21.36 7.74
N TYR A 31 28.96 -20.73 6.65
CA TYR A 31 28.23 -19.63 6.04
C TYR A 31 27.01 -20.07 5.24
N SER A 32 26.92 -21.35 4.86
CA SER A 32 25.68 -21.93 4.32
C SER A 32 24.73 -22.41 5.43
N ALA A 33 25.12 -22.34 6.71
CA ALA A 33 24.23 -22.71 7.82
C ALA A 33 23.21 -21.60 8.17
N THR A 34 23.43 -20.38 7.67
CA THR A 34 22.55 -19.23 7.91
C THR A 34 22.18 -18.57 6.60
N VAL A 35 20.93 -18.17 6.47
CA VAL A 35 20.39 -17.49 5.29
C VAL A 35 19.87 -16.10 5.64
N PRO A 36 19.96 -15.10 4.74
CA PRO A 36 19.45 -13.77 5.04
C PRO A 36 17.93 -13.76 5.17
N ASP A 37 17.44 -13.63 6.40
CA ASP A 37 16.02 -13.50 6.70
C ASP A 37 15.43 -12.17 6.21
N ARG A 38 14.44 -12.21 5.30
CA ARG A 38 13.83 -11.00 4.70
C ARG A 38 13.25 -10.04 5.72
N MET A 39 12.54 -10.55 6.74
CA MET A 39 11.87 -9.69 7.72
C MET A 39 12.90 -8.92 8.56
N HIS A 40 13.96 -9.60 9.01
CA HIS A 40 15.00 -9.00 9.84
C HIS A 40 16.01 -8.17 9.05
N HIS A 41 16.31 -8.55 7.81
CA HIS A 41 17.25 -7.81 6.94
C HIS A 41 16.58 -6.62 6.28
N LEU A 42 15.36 -6.76 5.74
CA LEU A 42 14.67 -5.67 5.04
C LEU A 42 13.76 -4.88 5.98
N ASP A 43 12.68 -5.50 6.46
CA ASP A 43 11.59 -4.80 7.16
C ASP A 43 12.08 -4.14 8.45
N LEU A 44 12.73 -4.91 9.32
CA LEU A 44 13.27 -4.49 10.63
C LEU A 44 14.76 -4.11 10.57
N GLY A 45 15.34 -4.06 9.37
CA GLY A 45 16.76 -3.85 9.15
C GLY A 45 17.01 -2.63 8.30
N LEU A 46 17.26 -2.85 7.02
CA LEU A 46 17.68 -1.83 6.07
C LEU A 46 16.65 -0.72 5.90
N PHE A 47 15.36 -1.03 5.89
CA PHE A 47 14.34 0.00 5.79
C PHE A 47 14.20 0.82 7.06
N HIS A 48 14.30 0.17 8.23
CA HIS A 48 14.35 0.87 9.51
C HIS A 48 15.49 1.90 9.52
N TYR A 49 16.69 1.50 9.12
CA TYR A 49 17.83 2.41 8.97
C TYR A 49 17.58 3.50 7.92
N GLN A 50 16.95 3.18 6.78
CA GLN A 50 16.60 4.18 5.77
C GLN A 50 15.67 5.26 6.35
N ILE A 51 14.68 4.89 7.17
CA ILE A 51 13.79 5.87 7.84
C ILE A 51 14.57 6.70 8.87
N GLU A 52 15.37 6.05 9.72
CA GLU A 52 16.18 6.74 10.75
C GLU A 52 17.15 7.75 10.10
N PHE A 53 17.87 7.32 9.07
CA PHE A 53 18.83 8.18 8.37
C PHE A 53 18.13 9.29 7.57
N THR A 54 16.93 9.04 7.02
CA THR A 54 16.11 10.10 6.42
C THR A 54 15.71 11.13 7.47
N GLN A 55 15.29 10.74 8.67
CA GLN A 55 14.98 11.70 9.74
C GLN A 55 16.21 12.52 10.12
N ALA A 56 17.38 11.88 10.30
CA ALA A 56 18.63 12.58 10.60
C ALA A 56 19.06 13.55 9.48
N LEU A 57 18.91 13.12 8.21
CA LEU A 57 19.17 13.94 7.03
C LEU A 57 18.30 15.19 7.02
N LEU A 58 16.99 15.02 7.23
CA LEU A 58 16.05 16.13 7.23
C LEU A 58 16.30 17.07 8.39
N GLN A 59 16.58 16.56 9.60
CA GLN A 59 16.94 17.39 10.75
C GLN A 59 18.15 18.27 10.47
N LYS A 60 19.17 17.74 9.77
CA LYS A 60 20.38 18.48 9.41
C LYS A 60 20.13 19.52 8.31
N GLN A 61 19.28 19.20 7.32
CA GLN A 61 18.97 20.12 6.22
C GLN A 61 18.02 21.24 6.64
N ASP A 62 16.92 20.88 7.29
CA ASP A 62 15.98 21.79 7.90
C ASP A 62 15.05 20.99 8.83
N SER A 63 15.14 21.27 10.14
CA SER A 63 14.32 20.63 11.17
C SER A 63 12.80 20.71 10.91
N SER A 64 12.32 21.70 10.16
CA SER A 64 10.91 21.85 9.80
C SER A 64 10.42 20.71 8.88
N LEU A 65 11.32 20.11 8.09
CA LEU A 65 10.99 19.07 7.12
C LEU A 65 10.53 17.78 7.78
N VAL A 66 10.95 17.49 9.02
CA VAL A 66 10.48 16.33 9.76
C VAL A 66 8.98 16.47 10.06
N ASN A 67 8.53 17.67 10.44
CA ASN A 67 7.11 17.95 10.65
C ASN A 67 6.33 17.93 9.33
N LYS A 68 6.97 18.33 8.22
CA LYS A 68 6.38 18.25 6.88
C LYS A 68 6.09 16.80 6.46
N ILE A 69 6.98 15.85 6.78
CA ILE A 69 6.73 14.41 6.58
C ILE A 69 5.52 13.93 7.38
N ASP A 70 5.43 14.27 8.67
CA ASP A 70 4.32 13.84 9.51
C ASP A 70 2.98 14.40 9.03
N ASN A 71 2.97 15.66 8.58
CA ASN A 71 1.82 16.29 7.94
C ASN A 71 1.42 15.54 6.65
N ARG A 72 2.37 15.26 5.76
CA ARG A 72 2.11 14.52 4.50
C ARG A 72 1.59 13.11 4.78
N LEU A 73 2.17 12.37 5.73
CA LEU A 73 1.68 11.06 6.15
C LEU A 73 0.23 11.12 6.65
N SER A 74 -0.13 12.15 7.43
CA SER A 74 -1.50 12.34 7.92
C SER A 74 -2.53 12.63 6.82
N LYS A 75 -2.05 13.12 5.67
CA LYS A 75 -2.85 13.47 4.48
C LYS A 75 -2.92 12.34 3.45
N ILE A 76 -2.15 11.26 3.58
CA ILE A 76 -2.28 10.11 2.69
C ILE A 76 -3.71 9.53 2.84
N PRO A 77 -4.43 9.28 1.74
CA PRO A 77 -5.79 8.77 1.80
C PRO A 77 -5.92 7.41 2.50
N ARG A 78 -7.06 7.20 3.16
CA ARG A 78 -7.36 5.89 3.76
C ARG A 78 -7.52 4.84 2.68
N PHE A 79 -7.00 3.65 2.95
CA PHE A 79 -7.14 2.52 2.05
C PHE A 79 -7.54 1.25 2.81
N GLN A 80 -8.50 0.48 2.30
CA GLN A 80 -9.06 -0.64 3.07
C GLN A 80 -8.03 -1.73 3.42
N LYS A 81 -6.96 -1.88 2.63
CA LYS A 81 -5.94 -2.92 2.86
C LYS A 81 -4.98 -2.60 4.02
N PHE A 82 -4.90 -1.36 4.51
CA PHE A 82 -4.11 -1.02 5.69
C PHE A 82 -4.57 0.27 6.38
N GLN A 83 -4.42 0.32 7.70
CA GLN A 83 -4.63 1.55 8.45
C GLN A 83 -3.38 2.41 8.42
N MET A 84 -3.58 3.73 8.29
CA MET A 84 -2.51 4.71 8.20
C MET A 84 -2.15 5.30 9.56
N PHE A 85 -0.91 5.78 9.67
CA PHE A 85 -0.42 6.48 10.85
C PHE A 85 -1.14 7.81 11.01
N THR A 86 -1.92 7.96 12.08
CA THR A 86 -2.62 9.23 12.36
C THR A 86 -1.73 10.27 13.03
N ASN A 87 -0.62 9.84 13.65
CA ASN A 87 0.20 10.66 14.54
C ASN A 87 1.66 10.87 14.02
N GLY A 88 1.91 10.64 12.72
CA GLY A 88 3.25 10.80 12.12
C GLY A 88 4.27 9.72 12.53
N LEU A 89 5.52 9.86 12.09
CA LEU A 89 6.66 8.99 12.42
C LEU A 89 7.24 9.30 13.81
N GLN A 90 7.21 10.56 14.24
CA GLN A 90 7.84 11.00 15.50
C GLN A 90 7.17 10.41 16.75
N SER A 91 5.89 10.03 16.68
CA SER A 91 5.14 9.52 17.82
C SER A 91 5.35 8.03 18.12
N ILE A 92 6.11 7.31 17.28
CA ILE A 92 6.22 5.85 17.34
C ILE A 92 7.60 5.44 17.85
N SER A 93 7.67 5.12 19.14
CA SER A 93 8.92 4.72 19.81
C SER A 93 9.50 3.39 19.31
N ARG A 94 8.64 2.47 18.82
CA ARG A 94 9.03 1.19 18.21
C ARG A 94 8.00 0.73 17.18
N MET A 95 8.37 0.76 15.90
CA MET A 95 7.54 0.20 14.83
C MET A 95 7.73 -1.31 14.70
N THR A 96 6.62 -2.00 14.45
CA THR A 96 6.55 -3.41 14.07
C THR A 96 6.87 -3.59 12.59
N ALA A 97 7.21 -4.83 12.17
CA ALA A 97 7.46 -5.13 10.76
C ALA A 97 6.25 -4.79 9.86
N LYS A 98 5.03 -4.97 10.38
CA LYS A 98 3.79 -4.59 9.69
C LYS A 98 3.72 -3.08 9.42
N GLU A 99 4.12 -2.26 10.38
CA GLU A 99 4.12 -0.80 10.24
C GLU A 99 5.18 -0.35 9.23
N TYR A 100 6.39 -0.91 9.27
CA TYR A 100 7.40 -0.64 8.24
C TYR A 100 6.93 -1.01 6.84
N ARG A 101 6.27 -2.17 6.68
CA ARG A 101 5.67 -2.56 5.40
C ARG A 101 4.64 -1.55 4.92
N ILE A 102 3.84 -0.96 5.80
CA ILE A 102 2.89 0.12 5.41
C ILE A 102 3.66 1.35 4.96
N LEU A 103 4.73 1.74 5.67
CA LEU A 103 5.57 2.86 5.29
C LEU A 103 6.24 2.66 3.93
N MET A 104 6.80 1.48 3.63
CA MET A 104 7.39 1.19 2.30
C MET A 104 6.41 1.53 1.16
N LYS A 105 5.13 1.23 1.35
CA LYS A 105 4.08 1.45 0.35
C LYS A 105 3.78 2.92 0.09
N VAL A 106 4.14 3.84 0.99
CA VAL A 106 3.70 5.24 0.90
C VAL A 106 4.85 6.25 0.94
N MET A 107 6.02 5.87 1.48
CA MET A 107 7.10 6.82 1.78
C MET A 107 7.66 7.51 0.55
N VAL A 108 7.74 6.84 -0.61
CA VAL A 108 8.20 7.47 -1.85
C VAL A 108 7.35 8.69 -2.25
N PHE A 109 6.03 8.62 -2.05
CA PHE A 109 5.12 9.74 -2.33
C PHE A 109 5.20 10.82 -1.25
N VAL A 110 5.51 10.45 -0.02
CA VAL A 110 5.68 11.39 1.11
C VAL A 110 6.93 12.24 0.93
N VAL A 111 8.04 11.65 0.45
CA VAL A 111 9.30 12.36 0.24
C VAL A 111 9.37 13.06 -1.12
N ASP A 112 8.49 12.73 -2.08
CA ASP A 112 8.43 13.39 -3.38
C ASP A 112 8.25 14.91 -3.25
N ASN A 113 9.06 15.70 -3.95
CA ASN A 113 9.04 17.17 -3.90
C ASN A 113 8.99 17.75 -2.46
N LEU A 114 9.69 17.14 -1.49
CA LEU A 114 9.64 17.59 -0.09
C LEU A 114 10.30 18.97 0.12
N TYR A 115 11.40 19.23 -0.59
CA TYR A 115 12.19 20.45 -0.56
C TYR A 115 12.90 20.66 -1.91
N LYS A 116 13.21 21.90 -2.28
CA LYS A 116 13.67 22.24 -3.66
C LYS A 116 15.14 22.62 -3.74
N GLU A 117 15.61 23.52 -2.90
CA GLU A 117 16.96 24.09 -3.02
C GLU A 117 17.71 24.11 -1.69
N ASN A 118 19.04 24.25 -1.77
CA ASN A 118 19.89 24.39 -0.60
C ASN A 118 19.94 25.85 -0.11
N GLU A 119 18.78 26.43 0.21
CA GLU A 119 18.66 27.84 0.60
C GLU A 119 19.52 28.19 1.83
N ASN A 120 19.72 27.22 2.72
CA ASN A 120 20.48 27.37 3.97
C ASN A 120 21.97 27.03 3.84
N ASN A 121 22.49 26.80 2.62
CA ASN A 121 23.89 26.41 2.36
C ASN A 121 24.39 25.26 3.25
N VAL A 122 23.55 24.24 3.44
CA VAL A 122 23.82 23.08 4.28
C VAL A 122 24.94 22.25 3.65
N GLU A 123 25.92 21.89 4.46
CA GLU A 123 27.01 21.00 4.05
C GLU A 123 26.51 19.55 3.84
N ASN A 124 26.94 18.93 2.73
CA ASN A 124 26.46 17.61 2.28
C ASN A 124 24.95 17.56 2.02
N PHE A 125 24.40 18.65 1.48
CA PHE A 125 23.01 18.71 1.04
C PHE A 125 22.70 17.61 0.00
N VAL A 126 21.57 16.93 0.21
CA VAL A 126 21.07 15.90 -0.69
C VAL A 126 19.84 16.45 -1.40
N GLU A 127 19.92 16.57 -2.72
CA GLU A 127 18.77 16.94 -3.55
C GLU A 127 17.57 16.01 -3.30
N ASN A 128 16.36 16.56 -3.20
CA ASN A 128 15.17 15.77 -2.94
C ASN A 128 14.93 14.67 -3.98
N LYS A 129 15.31 14.91 -5.25
CA LYS A 129 15.26 13.91 -6.31
C LYS A 129 16.02 12.63 -5.95
N LYS A 130 17.23 12.76 -5.38
CA LYS A 130 18.03 11.61 -4.92
C LYS A 130 17.34 10.88 -3.75
N LEU A 131 16.75 11.64 -2.82
CA LEU A 131 15.99 11.07 -1.72
C LEU A 131 14.79 10.26 -2.24
N SER A 132 13.98 10.80 -3.14
CA SER A 132 12.85 10.08 -3.73
C SER A 132 13.30 8.86 -4.55
N GLU A 133 14.39 8.99 -5.30
CA GLU A 133 14.97 7.90 -6.08
C GLU A 133 15.43 6.72 -5.22
N VAL A 134 16.05 6.97 -4.04
CA VAL A 134 16.46 5.86 -3.16
C VAL A 134 15.26 5.09 -2.59
N TYR A 135 14.14 5.75 -2.34
CA TYR A 135 12.88 5.07 -1.96
C TYR A 135 12.25 4.31 -3.13
N ALA A 136 12.29 4.87 -4.34
CA ALA A 136 11.79 4.17 -5.53
C ALA A 136 12.60 2.91 -5.86
N LYS A 137 13.94 3.00 -5.81
CA LYS A 137 14.83 1.84 -5.99
C LYS A 137 14.65 0.81 -4.86
N TRP A 138 14.45 1.27 -3.61
CA TRP A 138 14.09 0.38 -2.50
C TRP A 138 12.81 -0.40 -2.81
N ASN A 139 11.74 0.27 -3.24
CA ASN A 139 10.46 -0.40 -3.52
C ASN A 139 10.59 -1.44 -4.64
N LYS A 140 11.32 -1.12 -5.71
CA LYS A 140 11.60 -2.07 -6.80
C LYS A 140 12.33 -3.32 -6.29
N MET A 141 13.42 -3.11 -5.55
CA MET A 141 14.23 -4.18 -4.94
C MET A 141 13.42 -5.02 -3.94
N TYR A 142 12.60 -4.36 -3.11
CA TYR A 142 11.72 -5.02 -2.14
C TYR A 142 10.67 -5.89 -2.84
N MET A 143 10.04 -5.40 -3.91
CA MET A 143 9.07 -6.19 -4.69
C MET A 143 9.72 -7.44 -5.29
N MET A 144 10.90 -7.31 -5.90
CA MET A 144 11.63 -8.46 -6.45
C MET A 144 12.00 -9.49 -5.37
N SER A 145 12.34 -9.04 -4.15
CA SER A 145 12.62 -9.95 -3.04
C SER A 145 11.42 -10.81 -2.61
N ARG A 146 10.21 -10.48 -3.07
CA ARG A 146 8.98 -11.20 -2.75
C ARG A 146 8.53 -12.16 -3.85
N SER A 147 9.25 -12.23 -4.97
CA SER A 147 8.94 -13.14 -6.06
C SER A 147 8.91 -14.60 -5.57
N GLU A 148 7.90 -15.33 -6.03
CA GLU A 148 7.72 -16.75 -5.70
C GLU A 148 8.51 -17.67 -6.64
N ILE A 149 9.06 -17.11 -7.71
CA ILE A 149 9.85 -17.81 -8.72
C ILE A 149 10.99 -16.88 -9.14
N PHE A 150 12.18 -17.45 -9.35
CA PHE A 150 13.32 -16.75 -9.93
C PHE A 150 13.91 -17.57 -11.08
N THR A 151 13.99 -16.97 -12.26
CA THR A 151 14.94 -17.41 -13.30
C THR A 151 16.31 -16.78 -13.04
N GLU A 152 17.37 -17.28 -13.68
CA GLU A 152 18.70 -16.63 -13.56
C GLU A 152 18.70 -15.18 -14.10
N SER A 153 17.89 -14.89 -15.12
CA SER A 153 17.70 -13.52 -15.62
C SER A 153 17.02 -12.63 -14.56
N ASP A 154 16.02 -13.15 -13.84
CA ASP A 154 15.39 -12.43 -12.73
C ASP A 154 16.39 -12.14 -11.61
N LEU A 155 17.26 -13.11 -11.29
CA LEU A 155 18.32 -12.93 -10.29
C LEU A 155 19.36 -11.89 -10.72
N GLU A 156 19.72 -11.84 -11.99
CA GLU A 156 20.66 -10.84 -12.51
C GLU A 156 20.04 -9.43 -12.44
N ASN A 157 18.77 -9.28 -12.83
CA ASN A 157 18.04 -8.02 -12.70
C ASN A 157 17.90 -7.59 -11.24
N PHE A 158 17.52 -8.52 -10.36
CA PHE A 158 17.38 -8.25 -8.93
C PHE A 158 18.73 -7.86 -8.30
N ARG A 159 19.82 -8.51 -8.72
CA ARG A 159 21.19 -8.15 -8.33
C ARG A 159 21.55 -6.74 -8.76
N LYS A 160 21.31 -6.40 -10.02
CA LYS A 160 21.57 -5.05 -10.55
C LYS A 160 20.80 -3.98 -9.76
N ASP A 161 19.50 -4.17 -9.58
CA ASP A 161 18.65 -3.22 -8.84
C ASP A 161 19.08 -3.07 -7.38
N THR A 162 19.49 -4.17 -6.74
CA THR A 162 20.02 -4.16 -5.37
C THR A 162 21.31 -3.35 -5.27
N PHE A 163 22.24 -3.51 -6.20
CA PHE A 163 23.49 -2.74 -6.22
C PHE A 163 23.27 -1.27 -6.56
N GLU A 164 22.35 -0.94 -7.47
CA GLU A 164 22.00 0.45 -7.78
C GLU A 164 21.39 1.15 -6.57
N TRP A 165 20.45 0.50 -5.88
CA TRP A 165 19.92 1.01 -4.61
C TRP A 165 21.03 1.19 -3.59
N ALA A 166 21.91 0.19 -3.41
CA ALA A 166 22.97 0.22 -2.41
C ALA A 166 23.96 1.37 -2.63
N LYS A 167 24.34 1.65 -3.88
CA LYS A 167 25.21 2.78 -4.23
C LYS A 167 24.58 4.10 -3.80
N LEU A 168 23.33 4.33 -4.18
CA LEU A 168 22.62 5.57 -3.83
C LEU A 168 22.35 5.68 -2.32
N PHE A 169 22.02 4.57 -1.66
CA PHE A 169 21.87 4.50 -0.21
C PHE A 169 23.16 4.89 0.52
N VAL A 170 24.32 4.41 0.05
CA VAL A 170 25.63 4.77 0.61
C VAL A 170 25.95 6.23 0.36
N GLU A 171 25.73 6.72 -0.86
CA GLU A 171 25.96 8.12 -1.23
C GLU A 171 25.18 9.08 -0.32
N ILE A 172 23.90 8.80 -0.09
CA ILE A 172 23.00 9.66 0.69
C ILE A 172 23.24 9.53 2.20
N PHE A 173 23.33 8.29 2.71
CA PHE A 173 23.18 8.04 4.15
C PHE A 173 24.47 7.81 4.92
N LYS A 174 25.62 7.65 4.25
CA LYS A 174 26.92 7.46 4.92
C LYS A 174 27.25 8.55 5.96
N PRO A 175 26.98 9.85 5.74
CA PRO A 175 27.23 10.89 6.73
C PRO A 175 26.38 10.77 8.01
N TYR A 176 25.24 10.09 7.94
CA TYR A 176 24.26 9.99 9.02
C TYR A 176 24.37 8.70 9.82
N SER A 177 25.27 7.80 9.40
CA SER A 177 25.52 6.54 10.09
C SER A 177 26.77 6.63 10.96
N ARG A 178 26.62 6.36 12.27
CA ARG A 178 27.75 6.30 13.21
C ARG A 178 28.82 5.28 12.80
N SER A 179 28.41 4.14 12.24
CA SER A 179 29.31 3.10 11.75
C SER A 179 29.75 3.33 10.29
N LYS A 180 29.41 4.46 9.66
CA LYS A 180 29.63 4.71 8.21
C LYS A 180 29.03 3.60 7.34
N LEU A 181 27.85 3.12 7.73
CA LEU A 181 27.11 2.02 7.11
C LEU A 181 27.79 0.64 7.19
N LYS A 182 28.77 0.49 8.10
CA LYS A 182 29.39 -0.80 8.40
C LYS A 182 28.51 -1.58 9.37
N PHE A 183 27.45 -2.21 8.88
CA PHE A 183 26.61 -3.07 9.71
C PHE A 183 26.27 -4.40 9.00
N PRO A 184 26.21 -5.53 9.75
CA PRO A 184 26.14 -6.87 9.16
C PRO A 184 24.95 -7.10 8.22
N LYS A 185 23.79 -6.49 8.50
CA LYS A 185 22.59 -6.64 7.67
C LYS A 185 22.80 -6.11 6.23
N PHE A 186 23.54 -5.01 6.07
CA PHE A 186 23.85 -4.47 4.75
C PHE A 186 24.78 -5.40 3.99
N HIS A 187 25.89 -5.81 4.61
CA HIS A 187 26.81 -6.78 4.02
C HIS A 187 26.09 -8.07 3.62
N SER A 188 25.32 -8.64 4.54
CA SER A 188 24.58 -9.88 4.33
C SER A 188 23.63 -9.81 3.14
N TRP A 189 22.85 -8.74 3.07
CA TRP A 189 21.90 -8.55 1.97
C TRP A 189 22.60 -8.36 0.62
N ILE A 190 23.65 -7.56 0.57
CA ILE A 190 24.33 -7.23 -0.70
C ILE A 190 25.11 -8.42 -1.27
N TYR A 191 25.77 -9.21 -0.42
CA TYR A 191 26.70 -10.24 -0.88
C TYR A 191 26.14 -11.65 -0.85
N HIS A 192 25.24 -11.98 0.08
CA HIS A 192 24.85 -13.38 0.33
C HIS A 192 23.46 -13.73 -0.18
N ILE A 193 22.56 -12.76 -0.40
CA ILE A 193 21.16 -13.07 -0.76
C ILE A 193 21.03 -13.88 -2.05
N PHE A 194 21.79 -13.53 -3.10
CA PHE A 194 21.67 -14.18 -4.41
C PHE A 194 22.23 -15.59 -4.43
N GLU A 195 23.20 -15.88 -3.57
CA GLU A 195 23.70 -17.25 -3.40
C GLU A 195 22.74 -18.06 -2.55
N SER A 196 22.18 -17.45 -1.49
CA SER A 196 21.12 -18.08 -0.71
C SER A 196 19.90 -18.43 -1.55
N ILE A 197 19.51 -17.59 -2.52
CA ILE A 197 18.38 -17.93 -3.41
C ILE A 197 18.71 -19.12 -4.31
N ARG A 198 19.94 -19.21 -4.84
CA ARG A 198 20.35 -20.36 -5.66
C ARG A 198 20.39 -21.67 -4.88
N GLN A 199 20.86 -21.62 -3.63
CA GLN A 199 21.02 -22.81 -2.81
C GLN A 199 19.73 -23.27 -2.14
N PHE A 200 18.91 -22.34 -1.64
CA PHE A 200 17.76 -22.63 -0.78
C PHE A 200 16.42 -22.26 -1.41
N GLY A 201 16.42 -21.72 -2.63
CA GLY A 201 15.22 -21.28 -3.34
C GLY A 201 14.70 -19.93 -2.85
N ILE A 202 13.40 -19.73 -2.96
CA ILE A 202 12.76 -18.44 -2.70
C ILE A 202 12.95 -17.96 -1.26
N ILE A 203 13.11 -16.64 -1.07
CA ILE A 203 13.39 -16.05 0.25
C ILE A 203 12.25 -16.33 1.25
N ASN A 204 11.02 -16.39 0.75
CA ASN A 204 9.84 -16.74 1.56
C ASN A 204 9.86 -18.21 2.05
N GLY A 205 10.69 -19.08 1.47
CA GLY A 205 10.82 -20.48 1.90
C GLY A 205 11.59 -20.65 3.21
N TYR A 206 12.44 -19.69 3.58
CA TYR A 206 13.29 -19.76 4.76
C TYR A 206 13.17 -18.54 5.70
N THR A 207 12.13 -17.72 5.53
CA THR A 207 11.83 -16.63 6.46
C THR A 207 11.35 -17.16 7.82
N THR A 208 11.80 -16.51 8.88
CA THR A 208 11.42 -16.78 10.27
C THR A 208 10.02 -16.27 10.62
N GLU A 209 9.40 -15.45 9.77
CA GLU A 209 8.09 -14.83 10.03
C GLU A 209 6.99 -15.83 10.41
N THR A 210 6.93 -16.96 9.71
CA THR A 210 5.97 -18.04 10.00
C THR A 210 6.23 -18.62 11.39
N TYR A 211 7.48 -18.98 11.68
CA TYR A 211 7.86 -19.57 12.96
C TYR A 211 7.68 -18.59 14.12
N GLU A 212 7.98 -17.31 13.94
CA GLU A 212 7.74 -16.29 14.96
C GLU A 212 6.24 -16.09 15.26
N SER A 213 5.41 -16.11 14.21
CA SER A 213 3.96 -16.02 14.34
C SER A 213 3.41 -17.23 15.09
N LEU A 214 3.81 -18.44 14.69
CA LEU A 214 3.44 -19.67 15.38
C LEU A 214 3.94 -19.68 16.83
N HIS A 215 5.18 -19.30 17.08
CA HIS A 215 5.74 -19.27 18.43
C HIS A 215 5.00 -18.27 19.34
N LYS A 216 4.51 -17.15 18.78
CA LYS A 216 3.66 -16.21 19.53
C LYS A 216 2.37 -16.88 19.99
N ASP A 217 1.66 -17.55 19.08
CA ASP A 217 0.33 -18.10 19.33
C ASP A 217 0.37 -19.43 20.09
N PHE A 218 1.31 -20.30 19.77
CA PHE A 218 1.42 -21.65 20.35
C PHE A 218 2.26 -21.71 21.61
N VAL A 219 3.17 -20.76 21.83
CA VAL A 219 4.07 -20.78 22.99
C VAL A 219 3.89 -19.54 23.85
N LYS A 220 4.16 -18.33 23.35
CA LYS A 220 4.18 -17.11 24.19
C LYS A 220 2.83 -16.82 24.86
N ILE A 221 1.72 -16.91 24.12
CA ILE A 221 0.38 -16.65 24.67
C ILE A 221 -0.02 -17.70 25.72
N PRO A 222 -0.02 -19.02 25.41
CA PRO A 222 -0.29 -20.06 26.40
C PRO A 222 0.67 -20.02 27.60
N TYR A 223 1.95 -19.74 27.36
CA TYR A 223 2.93 -19.55 28.43
C TYR A 223 2.51 -18.42 29.38
N ARG A 224 2.13 -17.24 28.85
CA ARG A 224 1.65 -16.09 29.65
C ARG A 224 0.38 -16.41 30.43
N MET A 225 -0.50 -17.24 29.89
CA MET A 225 -1.72 -17.71 30.57
C MET A 225 -1.45 -18.75 31.65
N SER A 226 -0.29 -19.43 31.62
CA SER A 226 0.06 -20.45 32.61
C SER A 226 0.51 -19.84 33.93
N ASN A 227 0.38 -20.61 35.01
CA ASN A 227 0.88 -20.22 36.35
C ASN A 227 2.40 -20.43 36.53
N LYS A 228 3.13 -20.69 35.44
CA LYS A 228 4.59 -20.94 35.40
C LYS A 228 5.09 -22.20 36.11
N LYS A 229 4.22 -23.10 36.57
CA LYS A 229 4.57 -24.43 37.12
C LYS A 229 4.15 -25.51 36.13
N ASN A 230 4.97 -26.53 35.85
CA ASN A 230 4.64 -27.60 34.88
C ASN A 230 4.07 -27.03 33.57
N VAL A 231 4.84 -26.10 32.99
CA VAL A 231 4.40 -25.21 31.90
C VAL A 231 3.96 -25.97 30.67
N GLU A 232 4.69 -27.02 30.29
CA GLU A 232 4.46 -27.79 29.07
C GLU A 232 3.04 -28.39 29.04
N ASP A 233 2.64 -29.06 30.13
CA ASP A 233 1.29 -29.63 30.27
C ASP A 233 0.19 -28.57 30.16
N GLN A 234 0.42 -27.38 30.73
CA GLN A 234 -0.55 -26.29 30.70
C GLN A 234 -0.70 -25.71 29.29
N ILE A 235 0.42 -25.53 28.58
CA ILE A 235 0.42 -25.10 27.18
C ILE A 235 -0.35 -26.12 26.34
N MET A 236 0.00 -27.40 26.44
CA MET A 236 -0.65 -28.47 25.68
C MET A 236 -2.15 -28.57 25.96
N LYS A 237 -2.58 -28.45 27.23
CA LYS A 237 -4.02 -28.43 27.59
C LYS A 237 -4.73 -27.21 27.01
N THR A 238 -4.09 -26.04 27.02
CA THR A 238 -4.66 -24.79 26.50
C THR A 238 -4.87 -24.87 24.99
N LEU A 239 -3.86 -25.35 24.25
CA LEU A 239 -3.93 -25.52 22.80
C LEU A 239 -5.02 -26.52 22.40
N LYS A 240 -5.06 -27.69 23.06
CA LYS A 240 -6.12 -28.69 22.84
C LYS A 240 -7.52 -28.10 23.02
N ARG A 241 -7.74 -27.28 24.06
CA ARG A 241 -9.03 -26.61 24.30
C ARG A 241 -9.36 -25.60 23.19
N GLN A 242 -8.39 -24.79 22.77
CA GLN A 242 -8.58 -23.81 21.68
C GLN A 242 -8.92 -24.51 20.36
N ASP A 243 -8.26 -25.62 20.03
CA ASP A 243 -8.55 -26.39 18.81
C ASP A 243 -9.95 -27.00 18.83
N ILE A 244 -10.37 -27.59 19.96
CA ILE A 244 -11.74 -28.12 20.12
C ILE A 244 -12.77 -27.01 19.90
N ILE A 245 -12.59 -25.84 20.53
CA ILE A 245 -13.48 -24.68 20.38
C ILE A 245 -13.50 -24.21 18.92
N ASN A 246 -12.34 -24.14 18.25
CA ASN A 246 -12.24 -23.72 16.86
C ASN A 246 -12.98 -24.68 15.91
N VAL A 247 -12.87 -26.00 16.13
CA VAL A 247 -13.60 -27.01 15.35
C VAL A 247 -15.12 -26.88 15.55
N ILE A 248 -15.57 -26.70 16.79
CA ILE A 248 -16.99 -26.50 17.11
C ILE A 248 -17.50 -25.22 16.42
N ASN A 249 -16.78 -24.12 16.53
CA ASN A 249 -17.13 -22.83 15.91
C ASN A 249 -17.12 -22.90 14.37
N LYS A 250 -16.20 -23.65 13.76
CA LYS A 250 -16.17 -23.87 12.30
C LYS A 250 -17.39 -24.66 11.83
N LYS A 251 -17.84 -25.67 12.61
CA LYS A 251 -19.05 -26.44 12.29
C LYS A 251 -20.34 -25.62 12.43
N GLN A 252 -20.36 -24.62 13.32
CA GLN A 252 -21.51 -23.73 13.50
C GLN A 252 -21.56 -22.58 12.47
N LYS A 253 -20.43 -22.15 11.92
CA LYS A 253 -20.38 -21.18 10.83
C LYS A 253 -20.84 -21.84 9.52
N LYS A 254 -22.14 -21.71 9.19
CA LYS A 254 -22.65 -21.96 7.83
C LYS A 254 -21.74 -21.25 6.81
N LYS A 255 -21.46 -21.91 5.68
CA LYS A 255 -20.74 -21.35 4.52
C LYS A 255 -21.23 -19.92 4.31
N LYS A 256 -20.32 -18.93 4.41
CA LYS A 256 -20.65 -17.57 3.97
C LYS A 256 -21.12 -17.69 2.53
N PRO A 257 -22.31 -17.19 2.17
CA PRO A 257 -22.69 -17.13 0.77
C PRO A 257 -21.61 -16.36 0.02
N THR A 258 -21.32 -16.80 -1.20
CA THR A 258 -20.66 -15.98 -2.23
C THR A 258 -21.29 -14.59 -2.14
N LYS A 259 -20.51 -13.57 -1.76
CA LYS A 259 -21.06 -12.25 -1.47
C LYS A 259 -21.56 -11.64 -2.77
N LEU A 260 -22.86 -11.72 -2.99
CA LEU A 260 -23.55 -10.93 -4.00
C LEU A 260 -23.27 -9.44 -3.75
N LEU A 261 -23.22 -8.63 -4.82
CA LEU A 261 -23.21 -7.18 -4.71
C LEU A 261 -24.27 -6.74 -3.70
N ASN A 262 -23.86 -5.97 -2.69
CA ASN A 262 -24.78 -5.52 -1.66
C ASN A 262 -24.53 -4.08 -1.25
N PHE A 263 -25.56 -3.27 -1.39
CA PHE A 263 -25.63 -1.93 -0.84
C PHE A 263 -25.86 -1.97 0.67
N SER A 264 -25.27 -1.01 1.36
CA SER A 264 -25.47 -0.82 2.79
C SER A 264 -25.38 0.66 3.13
N SER A 265 -26.00 1.08 4.24
CA SER A 265 -26.03 2.48 4.68
C SER A 265 -26.73 3.40 3.69
N LYS A 266 -28.05 3.24 3.55
CA LYS A 266 -28.92 4.20 2.83
C LYS A 266 -28.72 5.60 3.42
N LEU A 267 -28.43 6.57 2.55
CA LEU A 267 -28.20 7.97 2.91
C LEU A 267 -29.40 8.83 2.56
N PHE A 268 -29.89 8.70 1.34
CA PHE A 268 -30.97 9.51 0.80
C PHE A 268 -31.91 8.67 -0.06
N GLU A 269 -33.12 9.15 -0.23
CA GLU A 269 -34.14 8.58 -1.11
C GLU A 269 -35.01 9.72 -1.63
N THR A 270 -35.25 9.73 -2.93
CA THR A 270 -36.10 10.69 -3.62
C THR A 270 -36.69 10.06 -4.87
N LYS A 271 -37.81 10.60 -5.34
CA LYS A 271 -38.34 10.28 -6.67
C LYS A 271 -37.56 11.05 -7.74
N LEU A 272 -37.44 10.50 -8.95
CA LEU A 272 -36.81 11.18 -10.09
C LEU A 272 -37.43 12.55 -10.37
N THR A 273 -38.76 12.67 -10.27
CA THR A 273 -39.51 13.92 -10.49
C THR A 273 -39.16 15.04 -9.52
N GLU A 274 -38.72 14.70 -8.31
CA GLU A 274 -38.38 15.63 -7.24
C GLU A 274 -36.85 15.77 -7.03
N ALA A 275 -36.06 14.95 -7.74
CA ALA A 275 -34.63 14.77 -7.48
C ALA A 275 -33.83 16.08 -7.60
N ASN A 276 -34.14 16.93 -8.59
CA ASN A 276 -33.44 18.20 -8.77
C ASN A 276 -33.60 19.13 -7.56
N ILE A 277 -34.84 19.30 -7.09
CA ILE A 277 -35.14 20.14 -5.92
C ILE A 277 -34.50 19.53 -4.68
N TYR A 278 -34.67 18.22 -4.48
CA TYR A 278 -34.12 17.50 -3.34
C TYR A 278 -32.58 17.61 -3.27
N PHE A 279 -31.89 17.43 -4.39
CA PHE A 279 -30.44 17.57 -4.47
C PHE A 279 -29.99 19.00 -4.17
N CYS A 280 -30.63 20.02 -4.74
CA CYS A 280 -30.36 21.42 -4.42
C CYS A 280 -30.52 21.71 -2.92
N GLU A 281 -31.55 21.17 -2.27
CA GLU A 281 -31.73 21.31 -0.82
C GLU A 281 -30.59 20.66 -0.02
N LYS A 282 -30.20 19.44 -0.40
CA LYS A 282 -29.11 18.72 0.30
C LYS A 282 -27.77 19.40 0.14
N MET A 283 -27.45 20.00 -1.00
CA MET A 283 -26.19 20.71 -1.20
C MET A 283 -25.98 21.87 -0.21
N ASN A 284 -27.05 22.44 0.35
CA ASN A 284 -26.98 23.52 1.32
C ASN A 284 -26.70 23.04 2.76
N ASP A 285 -26.74 21.73 3.02
CA ASP A 285 -26.41 21.18 4.33
C ASP A 285 -24.88 21.22 4.57
N PRO A 286 -24.40 21.92 5.61
CA PRO A 286 -22.97 22.06 5.89
C PRO A 286 -22.25 20.74 6.19
N ASN A 287 -22.99 19.65 6.43
CA ASN A 287 -22.42 18.33 6.65
C ASN A 287 -22.15 17.55 5.34
N ILE A 288 -22.56 18.07 4.18
CA ILE A 288 -22.32 17.43 2.88
C ILE A 288 -20.92 17.80 2.38
N ASN A 289 -20.17 16.79 1.95
CA ASN A 289 -18.82 16.98 1.42
C ASN A 289 -18.85 17.43 -0.05
N ASP A 290 -17.87 18.23 -0.46
CA ASP A 290 -17.71 18.73 -1.83
C ASP A 290 -17.80 17.66 -2.92
N ASN A 291 -17.29 16.44 -2.69
CA ASN A 291 -17.41 15.36 -3.67
C ASN A 291 -18.87 14.92 -3.86
N MET A 292 -19.66 14.93 -2.79
CA MET A 292 -21.08 14.61 -2.85
C MET A 292 -21.89 15.76 -3.46
N ILE A 293 -21.52 17.02 -3.19
CA ILE A 293 -22.10 18.20 -3.86
C ILE A 293 -21.88 18.12 -5.37
N LYS A 294 -20.64 17.85 -5.81
CA LYS A 294 -20.33 17.60 -7.23
C LYS A 294 -21.16 16.46 -7.79
N GLY A 295 -21.29 15.38 -7.01
CA GLY A 295 -22.11 14.25 -7.38
C GLY A 295 -23.57 14.64 -7.64
N PHE A 296 -24.18 15.37 -6.72
CA PHE A 296 -25.55 15.85 -6.87
C PHE A 296 -25.74 16.76 -8.08
N ASN A 297 -24.76 17.65 -8.35
CA ASN A 297 -24.82 18.57 -9.50
C ASN A 297 -24.79 17.85 -10.84
N GLN A 298 -24.07 16.73 -10.92
CA GLN A 298 -23.83 16.00 -12.17
C GLN A 298 -24.77 14.81 -12.37
N PHE A 299 -25.47 14.38 -11.31
CA PHE A 299 -26.19 13.11 -11.31
C PHE A 299 -27.27 13.01 -12.39
N LEU A 300 -28.12 14.02 -12.52
CA LEU A 300 -29.27 13.98 -13.45
C LEU A 300 -28.83 14.00 -14.90
N GLU A 301 -27.89 14.88 -15.26
CA GLU A 301 -27.30 14.93 -16.61
C GLU A 301 -26.64 13.59 -16.98
N CYS A 302 -25.80 13.05 -16.09
CA CYS A 302 -25.21 11.73 -16.30
C CYS A 302 -26.24 10.60 -16.37
N PHE A 303 -27.39 10.74 -15.70
CA PHE A 303 -28.45 9.74 -15.70
C PHE A 303 -29.22 9.74 -17.01
N ASP A 304 -29.56 10.92 -17.52
CA ASP A 304 -30.17 11.07 -18.84
C ASP A 304 -29.23 10.52 -19.92
N ASP A 305 -27.94 10.88 -19.88
CA ASP A 305 -26.92 10.36 -20.79
C ASP A 305 -26.78 8.83 -20.71
N PHE A 306 -26.85 8.24 -19.51
CA PHE A 306 -26.79 6.79 -19.31
C PHE A 306 -28.00 6.09 -19.93
N LEU A 307 -29.20 6.64 -19.78
CA LEU A 307 -30.43 6.09 -20.35
C LEU A 307 -30.41 6.14 -21.88
N ASP A 308 -29.95 7.25 -22.45
CA ASP A 308 -29.89 7.45 -23.89
C ASP A 308 -28.80 6.58 -24.55
N ASN A 309 -27.60 6.51 -23.96
CA ASN A 309 -26.44 5.84 -24.58
C ASN A 309 -26.36 4.34 -24.30
N ILE A 310 -26.80 3.87 -23.13
CA ILE A 310 -26.59 2.46 -22.71
C ILE A 310 -27.86 1.64 -22.80
N LEU A 311 -28.99 2.20 -22.36
CA LEU A 311 -30.25 1.46 -22.34
C LEU A 311 -31.11 1.72 -23.57
N GLU A 312 -30.81 2.75 -24.38
CA GLU A 312 -31.66 3.24 -25.48
C GLU A 312 -33.12 3.47 -25.04
N VAL A 313 -33.35 3.71 -23.74
CA VAL A 313 -34.68 3.86 -23.16
C VAL A 313 -35.03 5.34 -23.07
N LYS A 314 -36.00 5.77 -23.88
CA LYS A 314 -36.59 7.10 -23.78
C LYS A 314 -37.84 7.04 -22.89
N ASN A 315 -37.92 7.92 -21.89
CA ASN A 315 -39.09 8.15 -21.00
C ASN A 315 -39.27 7.22 -19.78
N ILE A 316 -38.28 7.11 -18.89
CA ILE A 316 -38.56 6.69 -17.51
C ILE A 316 -39.18 7.90 -16.78
N LYS A 317 -40.49 7.86 -16.54
CA LYS A 317 -41.22 8.97 -15.90
C LYS A 317 -41.26 8.87 -14.38
N GLU A 318 -41.21 7.65 -13.83
CA GLU A 318 -41.30 7.40 -12.40
C GLU A 318 -40.30 6.30 -12.02
N CYS A 319 -39.27 6.67 -11.25
CA CYS A 319 -38.39 5.75 -10.57
C CYS A 319 -37.92 6.34 -9.24
N ASP A 320 -37.60 5.46 -8.30
CA ASP A 320 -37.04 5.85 -7.01
C ASP A 320 -35.51 5.82 -7.09
N ILE A 321 -34.88 6.91 -6.64
CA ILE A 321 -33.43 7.07 -6.56
C ILE A 321 -33.03 6.90 -5.10
N ILE A 322 -32.34 5.82 -4.79
CA ILE A 322 -31.84 5.53 -3.44
C ILE A 322 -30.32 5.66 -3.42
N ILE A 323 -29.80 6.64 -2.68
CA ILE A 323 -28.35 6.87 -2.57
C ILE A 323 -27.80 6.13 -1.36
N TYR A 324 -26.75 5.36 -1.58
CA TYR A 324 -26.07 4.56 -0.56
C TYR A 324 -24.66 5.08 -0.30
N GLY A 325 -24.25 4.98 0.96
CA GLY A 325 -22.90 5.36 1.37
C GLY A 325 -21.87 4.25 1.22
N THR A 326 -22.30 2.99 1.06
CA THR A 326 -21.41 1.82 0.98
C THR A 326 -21.97 0.77 0.04
N ALA A 327 -21.10 0.14 -0.75
CA ALA A 327 -21.42 -1.09 -1.47
C ALA A 327 -20.27 -2.09 -1.36
N THR A 328 -20.59 -3.38 -1.39
CA THR A 328 -19.60 -4.46 -1.41
C THR A 328 -19.58 -5.07 -2.81
N LEU A 329 -18.43 -4.99 -3.48
CA LEU A 329 -18.19 -5.59 -4.79
C LEU A 329 -18.12 -7.12 -4.70
N GLU A 330 -18.26 -7.80 -5.83
CA GLU A 330 -18.21 -9.27 -5.91
C GLU A 330 -16.87 -9.84 -5.41
N ASN A 331 -15.77 -9.13 -5.69
CA ASN A 331 -14.43 -9.48 -5.19
C ASN A 331 -14.27 -9.27 -3.66
N GLY A 332 -15.32 -8.81 -2.97
CA GLY A 332 -15.36 -8.58 -1.53
C GLY A 332 -14.81 -7.23 -1.06
N SER A 333 -14.30 -6.40 -1.97
CA SER A 333 -13.88 -5.02 -1.68
C SER A 333 -15.08 -4.15 -1.35
N ILE A 334 -14.89 -3.16 -0.46
CA ILE A 334 -15.96 -2.26 -0.04
C ILE A 334 -15.68 -0.87 -0.60
N ILE A 335 -16.56 -0.41 -1.49
CA ILE A 335 -16.57 0.97 -1.99
C ILE A 335 -17.41 1.87 -1.08
N ARG A 336 -17.00 3.14 -0.98
CA ARG A 336 -17.57 4.13 -0.06
C ARG A 336 -17.76 5.46 -0.77
N ALA A 337 -18.88 6.12 -0.47
CA ALA A 337 -19.15 7.52 -0.81
C ALA A 337 -19.89 8.14 0.39
N LYS A 338 -19.14 8.45 1.46
CA LYS A 338 -19.70 8.96 2.73
C LYS A 338 -19.09 10.29 3.11
N ASN A 339 -19.95 11.21 3.55
CA ASN A 339 -19.54 12.48 4.15
C ASN A 339 -18.79 12.30 5.48
N LYS A 340 -19.14 11.27 6.26
CA LYS A 340 -18.53 11.01 7.57
C LYS A 340 -18.31 9.53 7.82
N PHE A 341 -17.06 9.15 8.04
CA PHE A 341 -16.62 7.81 8.47
C PHE A 341 -15.43 7.98 9.44
N HIS A 342 -15.60 7.68 10.73
CA HIS A 342 -14.64 8.06 11.78
C HIS A 342 -14.19 9.52 11.63
N ASP A 343 -15.18 10.43 11.63
CA ASP A 343 -15.04 11.89 11.58
C ASP A 343 -14.35 12.47 10.35
N LYS A 344 -14.16 11.68 9.28
CA LYS A 344 -13.60 12.14 8.01
C LYS A 344 -14.42 11.64 6.82
N PRO A 345 -14.52 12.39 5.72
CA PRO A 345 -15.14 11.90 4.49
C PRO A 345 -14.35 10.73 3.90
N TRP A 346 -15.05 9.81 3.22
CA TRP A 346 -14.43 8.70 2.51
C TRP A 346 -15.15 8.46 1.18
N PHE A 347 -14.45 8.77 0.09
CA PHE A 347 -14.84 8.51 -1.29
C PHE A 347 -13.79 7.60 -1.92
N SER A 348 -14.21 6.42 -2.38
CA SER A 348 -13.31 5.41 -2.94
C SER A 348 -12.85 5.78 -4.35
N ASN A 349 -11.58 5.52 -4.63
CA ASN A 349 -11.08 5.46 -6.00
C ASN A 349 -11.14 4.02 -6.50
N ILE A 350 -11.42 3.85 -7.78
CA ILE A 350 -11.69 2.58 -8.43
C ILE A 350 -10.91 2.44 -9.73
N ALA A 351 -10.66 1.19 -10.12
CA ALA A 351 -10.18 0.81 -11.43
C ALA A 351 -11.29 0.10 -12.18
N ILE A 352 -11.35 0.35 -13.49
CA ILE A 352 -12.31 -0.25 -14.43
C ILE A 352 -11.49 -0.75 -15.61
N SER A 353 -11.72 -2.00 -15.99
CA SER A 353 -11.12 -2.56 -17.21
C SER A 353 -11.87 -2.04 -18.42
N MET A 354 -11.16 -1.53 -19.41
CA MET A 354 -11.74 -1.19 -20.70
C MET A 354 -12.09 -2.47 -21.48
N ASP A 355 -13.07 -2.36 -22.37
CA ASP A 355 -13.25 -3.35 -23.43
C ASP A 355 -12.01 -3.31 -24.33
N SER A 356 -11.44 -4.48 -24.60
CA SER A 356 -10.37 -4.68 -25.58
C SER A 356 -10.62 -3.97 -26.92
N ASN A 357 -11.87 -3.87 -27.37
CA ASN A 357 -12.24 -3.26 -28.64
C ASN A 357 -12.13 -1.72 -28.65
N GLU A 358 -12.22 -1.08 -27.49
CA GLU A 358 -12.13 0.39 -27.32
C GLU A 358 -10.80 0.83 -26.71
N SER A 359 -9.94 -0.14 -26.37
CA SER A 359 -8.66 0.10 -25.68
C SER A 359 -7.65 0.93 -26.48
N SER A 360 -7.79 1.03 -27.80
CA SER A 360 -6.94 1.85 -28.67
C SER A 360 -7.26 3.33 -28.63
N ASP A 361 -8.47 3.69 -28.20
CA ASP A 361 -9.00 5.04 -28.36
C ASP A 361 -8.65 5.93 -27.15
N TYR A 362 -8.14 5.32 -26.07
CA TYR A 362 -7.83 5.99 -24.82
C TYR A 362 -6.50 5.54 -24.23
N GLN A 363 -5.79 6.46 -23.59
CA GLN A 363 -4.59 6.13 -22.83
C GLN A 363 -4.99 5.41 -21.53
N SER A 364 -4.61 4.13 -21.41
CA SER A 364 -4.89 3.28 -20.26
C SER A 364 -3.62 2.75 -19.60
N ASP A 365 -3.74 2.28 -18.36
CA ASP A 365 -2.66 1.63 -17.64
C ASP A 365 -2.85 0.11 -17.70
N GLU A 366 -2.24 -0.53 -18.69
CA GLU A 366 -2.42 -1.97 -18.96
C GLU A 366 -3.92 -2.33 -19.16
N GLY A 367 -4.69 -1.46 -19.82
CA GLY A 367 -6.13 -1.64 -20.05
C GLY A 367 -7.03 -1.11 -18.92
N LEU A 368 -6.46 -0.56 -17.84
CA LEU A 368 -7.22 0.00 -16.73
C LEU A 368 -7.40 1.52 -16.84
N CYS A 369 -8.61 1.97 -16.54
CA CYS A 369 -8.96 3.37 -16.29
C CYS A 369 -9.32 3.60 -14.83
N TYR A 370 -9.13 4.83 -14.38
CA TYR A 370 -9.25 5.19 -12.97
C TYR A 370 -10.34 6.23 -12.74
N GLY A 371 -11.16 6.00 -11.73
CA GLY A 371 -12.27 6.87 -11.37
C GLY A 371 -12.39 7.11 -9.87
N LYS A 372 -12.99 8.24 -9.50
CA LYS A 372 -13.37 8.56 -8.13
C LYS A 372 -14.89 8.50 -8.00
N ILE A 373 -15.38 7.69 -7.08
CA ILE A 373 -16.82 7.61 -6.82
C ILE A 373 -17.27 8.89 -6.11
N LEU A 374 -18.31 9.54 -6.63
CA LEU A 374 -18.97 10.68 -6.02
C LEU A 374 -20.28 10.27 -5.34
N LEU A 375 -21.09 9.45 -6.00
CA LEU A 375 -22.36 8.90 -5.50
C LEU A 375 -22.47 7.42 -5.86
N MET A 376 -23.24 6.69 -5.07
CA MET A 376 -23.69 5.35 -5.44
C MET A 376 -25.20 5.30 -5.29
N ALA A 377 -25.89 4.97 -6.36
CA ALA A 377 -27.34 5.01 -6.44
C ALA A 377 -27.88 3.64 -6.85
N LYS A 378 -28.98 3.24 -6.23
CA LYS A 378 -29.86 2.19 -6.72
C LYS A 378 -31.09 2.86 -7.31
N ILE A 379 -31.36 2.59 -8.58
CA ILE A 379 -32.54 3.10 -9.28
C ILE A 379 -33.58 1.98 -9.30
N GLU A 380 -34.70 2.18 -8.64
CA GLU A 380 -35.82 1.24 -8.66
C GLU A 380 -36.82 1.69 -9.71
N ILE A 381 -36.95 0.90 -10.77
CA ILE A 381 -37.87 1.14 -11.88
C ILE A 381 -39.00 0.12 -11.76
N GLU A 382 -40.25 0.57 -11.87
CA GLU A 382 -41.39 -0.34 -11.84
C GLU A 382 -41.25 -1.43 -12.93
N GLU A 383 -41.51 -2.68 -12.54
CA GLU A 383 -41.50 -3.86 -13.41
C GLU A 383 -40.15 -4.19 -14.09
N LYS A 384 -39.05 -3.52 -13.70
CA LYS A 384 -37.69 -3.79 -14.20
C LYS A 384 -36.73 -4.10 -13.04
N PRO A 385 -35.65 -4.86 -13.31
CA PRO A 385 -34.60 -5.04 -12.30
C PRO A 385 -33.98 -3.69 -11.92
N PRO A 386 -33.64 -3.48 -10.64
CA PRO A 386 -33.04 -2.22 -10.21
C PRO A 386 -31.65 -2.05 -10.82
N LEU A 387 -31.31 -0.80 -11.15
CA LEU A 387 -29.98 -0.45 -11.65
C LEU A 387 -29.08 -0.05 -10.47
N ASN A 388 -27.93 -0.71 -10.33
CA ASN A 388 -26.94 -0.38 -9.31
C ASN A 388 -25.83 0.46 -9.96
N LEU A 389 -25.88 1.77 -9.78
CA LEU A 389 -25.00 2.70 -10.47
C LEU A 389 -24.04 3.40 -9.51
N ALA A 390 -22.84 3.70 -10.01
CA ALA A 390 -21.90 4.62 -9.37
C ALA A 390 -21.69 5.83 -10.28
N LEU A 391 -21.83 7.03 -9.73
CA LEU A 391 -21.43 8.26 -10.40
C LEU A 391 -19.94 8.47 -10.15
N VAL A 392 -19.17 8.53 -11.23
CA VAL A 392 -17.71 8.53 -11.19
C VAL A 392 -17.18 9.79 -11.86
N GLN A 393 -16.23 10.46 -11.19
CA GLN A 393 -15.37 11.47 -11.79
C GLN A 393 -14.07 10.81 -12.26
N TRP A 394 -13.69 11.02 -13.51
CA TRP A 394 -12.55 10.32 -14.09
C TRP A 394 -11.21 10.98 -13.80
N TYR A 395 -10.17 10.13 -13.76
CA TYR A 395 -8.80 10.56 -13.87
C TYR A 395 -8.30 10.30 -15.29
N ASN A 396 -7.48 11.21 -15.80
CA ASN A 396 -6.72 11.02 -17.03
C ASN A 396 -5.21 11.07 -16.70
N PHE A 397 -4.36 10.54 -17.56
CA PHE A 397 -2.93 10.72 -17.42
C PHE A 397 -2.56 12.21 -17.47
N LYS A 398 -1.62 12.59 -16.61
CA LYS A 398 -1.17 13.98 -16.54
C LYS A 398 -0.44 14.40 -17.82
N PHE A 399 0.39 13.51 -18.35
CA PHE A 399 1.20 13.71 -19.54
C PHE A 399 0.93 12.60 -20.57
N GLU A 400 0.91 12.97 -21.85
CA GLU A 400 0.80 12.01 -22.97
C GLU A 400 2.06 11.14 -23.10
N LYS A 401 3.23 11.69 -22.71
CA LYS A 401 4.53 11.00 -22.67
C LYS A 401 5.09 11.12 -21.25
N ASN A 402 5.82 10.09 -20.79
CA ASN A 402 6.38 10.01 -19.43
C ASN A 402 5.32 10.02 -18.32
N SER A 403 4.25 9.28 -18.53
CA SER A 403 3.07 9.21 -17.67
C SER A 403 3.29 8.42 -16.38
N TYR A 404 4.53 8.01 -16.09
CA TYR A 404 4.92 7.22 -14.93
C TYR A 404 6.07 7.88 -14.19
N LEU A 405 5.96 7.94 -12.87
CA LEU A 405 7.01 8.36 -11.97
C LEU A 405 7.06 7.36 -10.81
N TYR A 406 8.27 6.89 -10.46
CA TYR A 406 8.46 5.79 -9.51
C TYR A 406 7.67 4.53 -9.89
N ASN A 407 7.62 4.18 -11.19
CA ASN A 407 6.81 3.06 -11.72
C ASN A 407 5.31 3.14 -11.35
N CYS A 408 4.80 4.33 -11.04
CA CYS A 408 3.41 4.59 -10.72
C CYS A 408 2.82 5.55 -11.76
N PRO A 409 1.62 5.28 -12.29
CA PRO A 409 0.91 6.23 -13.14
C PRO A 409 0.73 7.59 -12.46
N LEU A 410 1.01 8.65 -13.20
CA LEU A 410 0.77 10.04 -12.80
C LEU A 410 -0.46 10.57 -13.52
N LEU A 411 -1.46 10.94 -12.73
CA LEU A 411 -2.80 11.29 -13.18
C LEU A 411 -3.16 12.74 -12.83
N LYS A 412 -4.17 13.25 -13.52
CA LYS A 412 -4.93 14.46 -13.20
C LYS A 412 -6.41 14.11 -13.10
N LEU A 413 -7.13 14.74 -12.19
CA LEU A 413 -8.58 14.62 -12.12
C LEU A 413 -9.20 15.53 -13.19
N VAL A 414 -10.15 15.03 -13.97
CA VAL A 414 -10.80 15.78 -15.06
C VAL A 414 -12.27 16.05 -14.75
N GLU A 415 -12.85 17.04 -15.41
CA GLU A 415 -14.30 17.35 -15.33
C GLU A 415 -15.10 16.48 -16.29
N LEU A 416 -14.82 15.17 -16.28
CA LEU A 416 -15.58 14.16 -16.98
C LEU A 416 -16.28 13.30 -15.93
N TYR A 417 -17.60 13.16 -16.07
CA TYR A 417 -18.45 12.45 -15.14
C TYR A 417 -19.31 11.47 -15.91
N ASN A 418 -19.43 10.23 -15.41
CA ASN A 418 -20.34 9.25 -15.98
C ASN A 418 -20.96 8.40 -14.89
N LEU A 419 -22.18 7.93 -15.14
CA LEU A 419 -22.75 6.81 -14.40
C LEU A 419 -22.28 5.50 -15.03
N ILE A 420 -21.83 4.59 -14.19
CA ILE A 420 -21.44 3.24 -14.59
C ILE A 420 -22.18 2.22 -13.74
N PRO A 421 -22.48 1.01 -14.26
CA PRO A 421 -22.92 -0.10 -13.43
C PRO A 421 -21.82 -0.46 -12.44
N ILE A 422 -22.15 -0.66 -11.16
CA ILE A 422 -21.16 -0.99 -10.12
C ILE A 422 -20.46 -2.32 -10.42
N GLU A 423 -21.15 -3.20 -11.15
CA GLU A 423 -20.68 -4.50 -11.59
C GLU A 423 -19.47 -4.39 -12.56
N THR A 424 -19.26 -3.24 -13.22
CA THR A 424 -18.08 -3.04 -14.11
C THR A 424 -16.81 -2.65 -13.34
N ILE A 425 -16.92 -2.40 -12.03
CA ILE A 425 -15.79 -2.00 -11.20
C ILE A 425 -14.89 -3.21 -10.90
N ASP A 426 -13.69 -3.22 -11.45
CA ASP A 426 -12.72 -4.30 -11.24
C ASP A 426 -12.18 -4.30 -9.80
N ASN A 427 -11.69 -3.17 -9.31
CA ASN A 427 -11.12 -3.10 -7.96
C ASN A 427 -11.08 -1.69 -7.36
N ILE A 428 -10.81 -1.61 -6.05
CA ILE A 428 -10.43 -0.36 -5.40
C ILE A 428 -8.94 -0.06 -5.62
N VAL A 429 -8.63 1.21 -5.86
CA VAL A 429 -7.24 1.66 -6.04
C VAL A 429 -6.85 2.72 -5.02
N HIS A 430 -5.58 2.74 -4.67
CA HIS A 430 -5.03 3.75 -3.77
C HIS A 430 -4.42 4.88 -4.61
N ILE A 431 -5.15 5.98 -4.72
CA ILE A 431 -4.69 7.19 -5.40
C ILE A 431 -4.23 8.19 -4.35
N ILE A 432 -2.99 8.67 -4.48
CA ILE A 432 -2.35 9.59 -3.52
C ILE A 432 -2.11 10.93 -4.21
N PRO A 433 -2.54 12.07 -3.63
CA PRO A 433 -2.20 13.38 -4.19
C PRO A 433 -0.69 13.58 -4.15
N ARG A 434 -0.13 14.08 -5.25
CA ARG A 434 1.25 14.54 -5.29
C ARG A 434 1.35 15.82 -4.48
N PHE A 435 2.06 15.77 -3.37
CA PHE A 435 2.08 16.90 -2.44
C PHE A 435 2.76 18.12 -3.05
N ASP A 436 2.22 19.30 -2.74
CA ASP A 436 2.68 20.61 -3.22
C ASP A 436 2.55 20.80 -4.75
N GLU A 437 1.81 19.92 -5.44
CA GLU A 437 1.45 20.03 -6.86
C GLU A 437 -0.08 20.08 -7.03
N ASP A 438 -0.56 20.90 -7.95
CA ASP A 438 -2.00 21.08 -8.19
C ASP A 438 -2.53 20.04 -9.18
N ASN A 439 -3.62 19.38 -8.80
CA ASN A 439 -4.32 18.39 -9.62
C ASN A 439 -3.40 17.29 -10.19
N GLU A 440 -2.49 16.78 -9.35
CA GLU A 440 -1.59 15.67 -9.68
C GLU A 440 -1.74 14.54 -8.66
N TYR A 441 -1.81 13.31 -9.16
CA TYR A 441 -2.07 12.14 -8.35
C TYR A 441 -1.27 10.92 -8.81
N PHE A 442 -0.78 10.13 -7.86
CA PHE A 442 -0.16 8.84 -8.12
C PHE A 442 -1.16 7.70 -7.95
N VAL A 443 -1.17 6.75 -8.88
CA VAL A 443 -1.75 5.42 -8.61
C VAL A 443 -0.69 4.59 -7.90
N ASN A 444 -0.92 4.30 -6.63
CA ASN A 444 0.03 3.55 -5.83
C ASN A 444 0.04 2.07 -6.23
N LYS A 445 1.09 1.65 -6.95
CA LYS A 445 1.31 0.26 -7.37
C LYS A 445 1.99 -0.62 -6.32
N TYR A 446 2.39 -0.07 -5.18
CA TYR A 446 3.09 -0.79 -4.10
C TYR A 446 2.13 -1.45 -3.09
N ILE A 447 0.85 -1.55 -3.43
CA ILE A 447 -0.20 -1.99 -2.50
C ILE A 447 -0.25 -3.52 -2.33
N SER A 448 0.30 -4.28 -3.27
CA SER A 448 0.33 -5.75 -3.27
C SER A 448 1.12 -6.37 -2.12
#